data_AF-J2XG67-F1
#
_entry.id   AF-J2XG67-F1
#
_cell.length_a   1.000
_cell.length_b   1.000
_cell.length_c   1.000
_cell.angle_alpha   90.00
_cell.angle_beta   90.00
_cell.angle_gamma   90.00
#
_symmetry.space_group_name_H-M   'P 1'
#
loop_
_entity.id
_entity.type
_entity.pdbx_description
1 polymer ?
#
loop_
_entity_poly.entity_id
_entity_poly.type
_entity_poly.pdbx_seq_one_letter_code
_entity_poly.pdbx_strand_id
1 'polypeptide(L)'
;GSPPVAKIEPGQKQLVRLTRTKEVPPGQELAYRIIIDEIPSAQPPSADGGKTAAAIRFQMRYSVPLFAYGAGLWSKEDSTRPRDPKGIGLPQLSWRTVAVDGKPYVEVRNQGAVHARLTDVAIKQGGQSKPLAEGLLGYVLPGAVMRWPAPAPAADAALQVRVNGAPQVQNITPAK
;
A
#
# COMPACT_ATOMS: atom_id res chain seq x y z
N GLY A 1 3.87 22.94 15.65
CA GLY A 1 3.86 21.69 14.88
C GLY A 1 2.76 20.79 15.43
N SER A 2 2.36 19.74 14.71
CA SER A 2 1.52 18.68 15.32
C SER A 2 2.34 18.01 16.42
N PRO A 3 1.80 17.76 17.62
CA PRO A 3 2.57 17.11 18.68
C PRO A 3 2.92 15.67 18.25
N PRO A 4 4.15 15.19 18.50
CA PRO A 4 4.56 13.82 18.15
C PRO A 4 3.92 12.75 19.06
N VAL A 5 3.33 13.18 20.18
CA VAL A 5 2.61 12.33 21.14
C VAL A 5 1.33 13.06 21.55
N ALA A 6 0.21 12.36 21.59
CA ALA A 6 -1.07 12.90 22.06
C ALA A 6 -1.85 11.82 22.81
N LYS A 7 -2.56 12.22 23.87
CA LYS A 7 -3.55 11.36 24.54
C LYS A 7 -4.89 11.55 23.82
N ILE A 8 -5.54 10.46 23.44
CA ILE A 8 -6.85 10.46 22.80
C ILE A 8 -7.81 9.71 23.72
N GLU A 9 -8.76 10.42 24.31
CA GLU A 9 -9.78 9.79 25.16
C GLU A 9 -10.77 8.98 24.31
N PRO A 10 -11.49 8.01 24.90
CA PRO A 10 -12.51 7.22 24.19
C PRO A 10 -13.51 8.10 23.45
N GLY A 11 -13.75 7.80 22.17
CA GLY A 11 -14.67 8.54 21.30
C GLY A 11 -14.15 9.89 20.80
N GLN A 12 -12.99 10.37 21.28
CA GLN A 12 -12.41 11.63 20.83
C GLN A 12 -11.65 11.48 19.51
N LYS A 13 -11.51 12.61 18.80
CA LYS A 13 -10.77 12.70 17.54
C LYS A 13 -9.63 13.70 17.70
N GLN A 14 -8.45 13.31 17.23
CA GLN A 14 -7.30 14.20 17.17
C GLN A 14 -6.97 14.52 15.71
N LEU A 15 -6.91 15.80 15.38
CA LEU A 15 -6.39 16.24 14.08
C LEU A 15 -4.86 16.19 14.11
N VAL A 16 -4.27 15.46 13.16
CA VAL A 16 -2.83 15.38 12.95
C VAL A 16 -2.46 16.23 11.74
N ARG A 17 -1.57 17.21 11.93
CA ARG A 17 -1.11 18.07 10.83
C ARG A 17 0.22 17.59 10.27
N LEU A 18 0.19 17.07 9.06
CA LEU A 18 1.39 16.71 8.31
C LEU A 18 1.90 17.94 7.56
N THR A 19 3.16 18.30 7.80
CA THR A 19 3.80 19.45 7.15
C THR A 19 4.94 18.95 6.28
N ARG A 20 4.91 19.33 5.00
CA ARG A 20 5.99 19.02 4.06
C ARG A 20 7.20 19.91 4.37
N THR A 21 8.31 19.31 4.80
CA THR A 21 9.55 20.03 5.15
C THR A 21 10.57 20.07 4.02
N LYS A 22 10.41 19.23 3.00
CA LYS A 22 11.25 19.19 1.79
C LYS A 22 10.39 19.37 0.56
N GLU A 23 10.89 20.09 -0.42
CA GLU A 23 10.24 20.16 -1.72
C GLU A 23 10.28 18.80 -2.42
N VAL A 24 9.20 18.47 -3.13
CA VAL A 24 9.16 17.28 -3.98
C VAL A 24 9.55 17.74 -5.39
N PRO A 25 10.57 17.12 -6.02
CA PRO A 25 10.98 17.50 -7.36
C PRO A 25 9.79 17.48 -8.35
N PRO A 26 9.72 18.42 -9.31
CA PRO A 26 8.67 18.43 -10.32
C PRO A 26 8.51 17.10 -11.03
N GLY A 27 7.28 16.68 -11.30
CA GLY A 27 6.99 15.42 -11.98
C GLY A 27 7.28 14.15 -11.18
N GLN A 28 7.63 14.24 -9.89
CA GLN A 28 7.94 13.09 -9.05
C GLN A 28 6.94 12.88 -7.91
N GLU A 29 6.81 11.62 -7.50
CA GLU A 29 6.11 11.20 -6.29
C GLU A 29 7.15 10.73 -5.25
N LEU A 30 7.03 11.22 -4.01
CA LEU A 30 7.73 10.66 -2.86
C LEU A 30 6.77 9.86 -2.01
N ALA A 31 7.21 8.67 -1.61
CA ALA A 31 6.45 7.75 -0.77
C ALA A 31 6.98 7.73 0.66
N TYR A 32 6.07 7.83 1.61
CA TYR A 32 6.34 7.79 3.05
C TYR A 32 5.34 6.84 3.72
N ARG A 33 5.64 6.49 4.98
CA ARG A 33 4.66 5.85 5.87
C ARG A 33 4.53 6.65 7.14
N ILE A 34 3.30 6.93 7.52
CA ILE A 34 2.95 7.47 8.82
C ILE A 34 2.88 6.28 9.77
N ILE A 35 3.77 6.27 10.77
CA ILE A 35 3.77 5.27 11.83
C ILE A 35 3.06 5.87 13.03
N ILE A 36 2.05 5.16 13.53
CA ILE A 36 1.29 5.56 14.71
C ILE A 36 1.39 4.40 15.70
N ASP A 37 2.03 4.66 16.83
CA ASP A 37 2.19 3.69 17.89
C ASP A 37 1.20 3.96 19.00
N GLU A 38 0.48 2.92 19.40
CA GLU A 38 -0.27 2.93 20.64
C GLU A 38 0.71 2.69 21.79
N ILE A 39 0.63 3.53 22.81
CA ILE A 39 1.43 3.40 24.03
C ILE A 39 0.47 2.87 25.11
N PRO A 40 0.67 1.64 25.61
CA PRO A 40 -0.22 1.06 26.61
C PRO A 40 -0.14 1.84 27.93
N SER A 41 -1.25 1.92 28.65
CA SER A 41 -1.25 2.46 30.00
C SER A 41 -0.40 1.59 30.94
N ALA A 42 0.35 2.24 31.84
CA ALA A 42 1.22 1.55 32.79
C ALA A 42 0.44 0.73 33.83
N GLN A 43 -0.82 1.07 34.09
CA GLN A 43 -1.62 0.38 35.10
C GLN A 43 -2.13 -0.98 34.58
N PRO A 44 -1.86 -2.09 35.30
CA PRO A 44 -2.57 -3.33 35.05
C PRO A 44 -4.08 -3.08 35.27
N PRO A 45 -4.96 -3.69 34.46
CA PRO A 45 -6.36 -3.77 34.85
C PRO A 45 -6.41 -4.43 36.22
N SER A 46 -7.03 -3.76 37.19
CA SER A 46 -7.25 -4.31 38.52
C SER A 46 -7.93 -5.67 38.35
N ALA A 47 -7.26 -6.74 38.76
CA ALA A 47 -7.89 -8.04 38.87
C ALA A 47 -8.84 -7.96 40.06
N ASP A 48 -10.11 -7.66 39.82
CA ASP A 48 -11.15 -7.93 40.80
C ASP A 48 -11.06 -9.43 41.16
N GLY A 49 -10.68 -9.73 42.41
CA GLY A 49 -10.74 -11.09 42.96
C GLY A 49 -9.46 -11.93 42.96
N GLY A 50 -8.26 -11.33 42.96
CA GLY A 50 -7.05 -12.02 43.45
C GLY A 50 -6.55 -13.23 42.64
N LYS A 51 -7.01 -13.39 41.40
CA LYS A 51 -6.47 -14.38 40.45
C LYS A 51 -5.60 -13.65 39.44
N THR A 52 -4.32 -13.99 39.39
CA THR A 52 -3.40 -13.50 38.35
C THR A 52 -3.84 -14.07 37.00
N ALA A 53 -4.75 -13.37 36.32
CA ALA A 53 -5.04 -13.67 34.94
C ALA A 53 -3.76 -13.40 34.14
N ALA A 54 -3.24 -14.43 33.47
CA ALA A 54 -2.21 -14.26 32.47
C ALA A 54 -2.79 -13.37 31.35
N ALA A 55 -2.62 -12.06 31.47
CA ALA A 55 -3.16 -11.09 30.54
C ALA A 55 -2.12 -10.83 29.44
N ILE A 56 -2.41 -11.32 28.23
CA ILE A 56 -1.65 -10.93 27.03
C ILE A 56 -1.98 -9.47 26.73
N ARG A 57 -0.96 -8.62 26.69
CA ARG A 57 -1.09 -7.20 26.31
C ARG A 57 -0.65 -7.04 24.86
N PHE A 58 -1.49 -6.43 24.04
CA PHE A 58 -1.16 -6.08 22.67
C PHE A 58 -0.76 -4.61 22.61
N GLN A 59 0.35 -4.33 21.94
CA GLN A 59 0.73 -2.98 21.54
C GLN A 59 0.49 -2.84 20.04
N MET A 60 -0.31 -1.85 19.65
CA MET A 60 -0.67 -1.66 18.26
C MET A 60 0.28 -0.66 17.59
N ARG A 61 0.72 -0.99 16.36
CA ARG A 61 1.42 -0.07 15.45
C ARG A 61 0.66 -0.02 14.15
N TYR A 62 0.14 1.16 13.80
CA TYR A 62 -0.52 1.41 12.54
C TYR A 62 0.47 2.03 11.55
N SER A 63 0.39 1.61 10.29
CA SER A 63 1.30 2.10 9.25
C SER A 63 0.53 2.51 8.00
N VAL A 64 0.31 3.82 7.85
CA VAL A 64 -0.53 4.39 6.80
C VAL A 64 0.37 4.94 5.67
N PRO A 65 0.12 4.60 4.39
CA PRO A 65 0.89 5.15 3.29
C PRO A 65 0.59 6.63 3.06
N LEU A 66 1.62 7.41 2.77
CA LEU A 66 1.52 8.83 2.42
C LEU A 66 2.33 9.09 1.15
N PHE A 67 1.69 9.73 0.17
CA PHE A 67 2.34 10.09 -1.10
C PHE A 67 2.30 11.60 -1.28
N ALA A 68 3.45 12.18 -1.59
CA ALA A 68 3.61 13.60 -1.84
C ALA A 68 4.04 13.81 -3.30
N TYR A 69 3.38 14.75 -3.99
CA TYR A 69 3.61 14.99 -5.41
C TYR A 69 4.29 16.34 -5.63
N GLY A 70 5.22 16.37 -6.57
CA GLY A 70 5.86 17.59 -7.07
C GLY A 70 4.93 18.38 -7.98
N ALA A 71 5.36 19.58 -8.36
CA ALA A 71 4.64 20.40 -9.32
C ALA A 71 4.43 19.61 -10.64
N GLY A 72 3.24 19.77 -11.23
CA GLY A 72 2.88 19.11 -12.49
C GLY A 72 2.53 17.62 -12.38
N LEU A 73 2.49 17.02 -11.18
CA LEU A 73 2.08 15.63 -10.98
C LEU A 73 0.94 15.53 -9.95
N TRP A 74 -0.05 14.71 -10.24
CA TRP A 74 -1.09 14.30 -9.28
C TRP A 74 -1.69 12.96 -9.68
N SER A 75 -2.15 12.14 -8.73
CA SER A 75 -2.77 10.82 -9.03
C SER A 75 -4.22 10.72 -8.60
N LYS A 76 -4.63 11.44 -7.56
CA LYS A 76 -6.01 11.49 -7.08
C LYS A 76 -6.63 12.84 -7.37
N GLU A 77 -7.82 12.81 -7.94
CA GLU A 77 -8.61 14.01 -8.15
C GLU A 77 -8.97 14.66 -6.81
N ASP A 78 -8.84 15.98 -6.76
CA ASP A 78 -9.18 16.80 -5.60
C ASP A 78 -10.28 17.77 -6.05
N SER A 79 -11.54 17.49 -5.67
CA SER A 79 -12.68 18.32 -6.05
C SER A 79 -12.60 19.75 -5.53
N THR A 80 -11.73 20.02 -4.54
CA THR A 80 -11.53 21.36 -3.98
C THR A 80 -10.48 22.17 -4.72
N ARG A 81 -9.65 21.54 -5.56
CA ARG A 81 -8.54 22.18 -6.26
C ARG A 81 -8.44 21.65 -7.69
N PRO A 82 -8.93 22.42 -8.69
CA PRO A 82 -8.77 22.08 -10.10
C PRO A 82 -7.30 21.79 -10.42
N ARG A 83 -7.05 20.68 -11.13
CA ARG A 83 -5.72 20.28 -11.58
C ARG A 83 -5.68 20.24 -13.10
N ASP A 84 -4.54 20.61 -13.68
CA ASP A 84 -4.32 20.41 -15.12
C ASP A 84 -4.35 18.91 -15.42
N PRO A 85 -5.26 18.43 -16.30
CA PRO A 85 -5.30 17.04 -16.73
C PRO A 85 -3.98 16.53 -17.30
N LYS A 86 -3.14 17.39 -17.87
CA LYS A 86 -1.80 17.01 -18.38
C LYS A 86 -0.86 16.51 -17.29
N GLY A 87 -1.11 16.88 -16.03
CA GLY A 87 -0.33 16.44 -14.88
C GLY A 87 -0.80 15.13 -14.26
N ILE A 88 -1.79 14.44 -14.83
CA ILE A 88 -2.26 13.19 -14.27
C ILE A 88 -1.18 12.10 -14.36
N GLY A 89 -0.75 11.61 -13.21
CA GLY A 89 0.16 10.49 -13.06
C GLY A 89 -0.60 9.18 -13.07
N LEU A 90 -0.18 8.25 -13.92
CA LEU A 90 -0.72 6.90 -13.99
C LEU A 90 0.39 5.87 -13.70
N PRO A 91 0.09 4.79 -12.95
CA PRO A 91 1.00 3.66 -12.89
C PRO A 91 1.06 2.98 -14.25
N GLN A 92 2.26 2.53 -14.65
CA GLN A 92 2.46 1.79 -15.90
C GLN A 92 3.08 0.45 -15.55
N LEU A 93 2.21 -0.56 -15.44
CA LEU A 93 2.59 -1.85 -14.92
C LEU A 93 2.89 -2.84 -16.04
N SER A 94 3.97 -3.57 -15.86
CA SER A 94 4.28 -4.79 -16.62
C SER A 94 4.59 -5.91 -15.65
N TRP A 95 4.26 -7.15 -16.00
CA TRP A 95 4.52 -8.30 -15.12
C TRP A 95 5.11 -9.49 -15.87
N ARG A 96 5.79 -10.37 -15.13
CA ARG A 96 6.24 -11.68 -15.64
C ARG A 96 6.38 -12.65 -14.48
N THR A 97 6.45 -13.94 -14.80
CA THR A 97 6.90 -14.95 -13.84
C THR A 97 8.42 -15.09 -13.92
N VAL A 98 9.08 -15.16 -12.76
CA VAL A 98 10.51 -15.42 -12.64
C VAL A 98 10.73 -16.57 -11.66
N ALA A 99 11.89 -17.23 -11.77
CA ALA A 99 12.34 -18.17 -10.75
C ALA A 99 13.37 -17.48 -9.84
N VAL A 100 13.21 -17.60 -8.53
CA VAL A 100 14.21 -17.17 -7.53
C VAL A 100 14.50 -18.40 -6.68
N ASP A 101 15.76 -18.84 -6.69
CA ASP A 101 16.21 -20.07 -5.99
C ASP A 101 15.33 -21.29 -6.30
N GLY A 102 14.97 -21.45 -7.59
CA GLY A 102 14.12 -22.55 -8.07
C GLY A 102 12.63 -22.42 -7.73
N LYS A 103 12.22 -21.38 -7.01
CA LYS A 103 10.81 -21.13 -6.65
C LYS A 103 10.18 -20.10 -7.59
N PRO A 104 8.91 -20.27 -7.99
CA PRO A 104 8.24 -19.33 -8.88
C PRO A 104 7.81 -18.06 -8.12
N TYR A 105 7.99 -16.91 -8.76
CA TYR A 105 7.57 -15.59 -8.28
C TYR A 105 6.85 -14.81 -9.38
N VAL A 106 5.86 -14.02 -8.99
CA VAL A 106 5.33 -12.94 -9.82
C VAL A 106 6.20 -11.72 -9.63
N GLU A 107 6.81 -11.22 -10.70
CA GLU A 107 7.50 -9.94 -10.74
C GLU A 107 6.60 -8.89 -11.38
N VAL A 108 6.38 -7.77 -10.71
CA VAL A 108 5.68 -6.60 -11.26
C VAL A 108 6.62 -5.40 -11.24
N ARG A 109 6.73 -4.73 -12.37
CA ARG A 109 7.47 -3.48 -12.55
C ARG A 109 6.50 -2.34 -12.77
N ASN A 110 6.78 -1.19 -12.17
CA ASN A 110 6.06 0.05 -12.45
C ASN A 110 7.01 1.06 -13.11
N GLN A 111 6.75 1.38 -14.38
CA GLN A 111 7.46 2.41 -15.14
C GLN A 111 6.72 3.76 -15.11
N GLY A 112 5.57 3.82 -14.44
CA GLY A 112 4.76 5.03 -14.31
C GLY A 112 5.32 6.00 -13.28
N ALA A 113 4.81 7.23 -13.32
CA ALA A 113 5.25 8.33 -12.47
C ALA A 113 4.70 8.27 -11.03
N VAL A 114 3.72 7.38 -10.76
CA VAL A 114 3.03 7.25 -9.47
C VAL A 114 2.93 5.79 -9.03
N HIS A 115 2.78 5.55 -7.74
CA HIS A 115 2.64 4.21 -7.18
C HIS A 115 1.42 3.44 -7.74
N ALA A 116 1.53 2.12 -7.71
CA ALA A 116 0.41 1.21 -7.82
C ALA A 116 0.18 0.47 -6.50
N ARG A 117 -1.01 0.62 -5.91
CA ARG A 117 -1.53 -0.26 -4.86
C ARG A 117 -2.24 -1.43 -5.52
N LEU A 118 -1.73 -2.64 -5.30
CA LEU A 118 -2.25 -3.87 -5.88
C LEU A 118 -3.13 -4.58 -4.85
N THR A 119 -4.41 -4.77 -5.17
CA THR A 119 -5.34 -5.58 -4.38
C THR A 119 -6.03 -6.63 -5.25
N ASP A 120 -6.58 -7.67 -4.63
CA ASP A 120 -7.37 -8.71 -5.31
C ASP A 120 -6.62 -9.32 -6.50
N VAL A 121 -5.40 -9.80 -6.24
CA VAL A 121 -4.47 -10.23 -7.28
C VAL A 121 -4.65 -11.72 -7.54
N ALA A 122 -4.79 -12.10 -8.80
CA ALA A 122 -4.90 -13.50 -9.23
C ALA A 122 -4.16 -13.77 -10.55
N ILE A 123 -3.62 -14.98 -10.69
CA ILE A 123 -3.13 -15.51 -11.96
C ILE A 123 -4.26 -16.28 -12.63
N LYS A 124 -4.58 -15.93 -13.87
CA LYS A 124 -5.50 -16.67 -14.73
C LYS A 124 -4.76 -17.45 -15.80
N GLN A 125 -4.99 -18.76 -15.87
CA GLN A 125 -4.36 -19.66 -16.83
C GLN A 125 -5.31 -20.82 -17.14
N GLY A 126 -5.54 -21.12 -18.43
CA GLY A 126 -6.37 -22.27 -18.83
C GLY A 126 -7.79 -22.28 -18.23
N GLY A 127 -8.41 -21.11 -18.06
CA GLY A 127 -9.73 -20.96 -17.43
C GLY A 127 -9.75 -21.05 -15.90
N GLN A 128 -8.63 -21.41 -15.27
CA GLN A 128 -8.47 -21.43 -13.81
C GLN A 128 -7.98 -20.07 -13.31
N SER A 129 -8.48 -19.63 -12.16
CA SER A 129 -8.05 -18.41 -11.47
C SER A 129 -7.46 -18.77 -10.12
N LYS A 130 -6.16 -18.50 -9.94
CA LYS A 130 -5.43 -18.78 -8.69
C LYS A 130 -5.14 -17.46 -7.97
N PRO A 131 -5.75 -17.20 -6.79
CA PRO A 131 -5.48 -15.97 -6.05
C PRO A 131 -4.05 -15.95 -5.51
N LEU A 132 -3.37 -14.81 -5.62
CA LEU A 132 -2.18 -14.48 -4.83
C LEU A 132 -2.55 -13.75 -3.53
N ALA A 133 -3.57 -12.89 -3.57
CA ALA A 133 -4.10 -12.20 -2.41
C ALA A 133 -5.55 -11.76 -2.63
N GLU A 134 -6.43 -12.04 -1.67
CA GLU A 134 -7.86 -11.61 -1.64
C GLU A 134 -8.03 -10.22 -0.98
N GLY A 135 -6.97 -9.42 -0.99
CA GLY A 135 -6.88 -8.10 -0.37
C GLY A 135 -5.61 -7.40 -0.81
N LEU A 136 -4.99 -6.60 0.06
CA LEU A 136 -3.73 -5.92 -0.27
C LEU A 136 -2.60 -6.93 -0.49
N LEU A 137 -2.10 -7.01 -1.73
CA LEU A 137 -0.85 -7.71 -2.04
C LEU A 137 0.37 -6.84 -1.71
N GLY A 138 0.31 -5.56 -2.07
CA GLY A 138 1.38 -4.61 -1.81
C GLY A 138 1.35 -3.38 -2.71
N TYR A 139 2.48 -2.67 -2.73
CA TYR A 139 2.67 -1.47 -3.52
C TYR A 139 3.87 -1.63 -4.45
N VAL A 140 3.76 -1.12 -5.68
CA VAL A 140 4.89 -0.98 -6.62
C VAL A 140 5.10 0.52 -6.86
N LEU A 141 6.16 1.07 -6.27
CA LEU A 141 6.51 2.49 -6.37
C LEU A 141 6.97 2.87 -7.79
N PRO A 142 7.00 4.16 -8.16
CA PRO A 142 7.56 4.62 -9.42
C PRO A 142 8.97 4.08 -9.66
N GLY A 143 9.22 3.51 -10.84
CA GLY A 143 10.51 2.92 -11.21
C GLY A 143 10.87 1.61 -10.50
N ALA A 144 10.04 1.15 -9.56
CA ALA A 144 10.34 -0.02 -8.75
C ALA A 144 9.93 -1.35 -9.42
N VAL A 145 10.56 -2.42 -8.93
CA VAL A 145 10.22 -3.81 -9.24
C VAL A 145 9.97 -4.53 -7.92
N MET A 146 8.84 -5.23 -7.84
CA MET A 146 8.46 -6.02 -6.67
C MET A 146 8.21 -7.46 -7.07
N ARG A 147 8.48 -8.39 -6.15
CA ARG A 147 8.29 -9.83 -6.35
C ARG A 147 7.50 -10.43 -5.21
N TRP A 148 6.55 -11.30 -5.54
CA TRP A 148 5.81 -12.11 -4.57
C TRP A 148 5.88 -13.59 -4.96
N PRO A 149 5.93 -14.51 -3.98
CA PRO A 149 5.86 -15.94 -4.27
C PRO A 149 4.61 -16.26 -5.10
N ALA A 150 4.79 -17.08 -6.12
CA ALA A 150 3.69 -17.60 -6.92
C ALA A 150 3.35 -19.03 -6.49
N PRO A 151 2.09 -19.47 -6.58
CA PRO A 151 1.70 -20.84 -6.23
C PRO A 151 2.24 -21.88 -7.23
N ALA A 152 2.49 -21.48 -8.48
CA ALA A 152 3.05 -22.30 -9.53
C ALA A 152 3.67 -21.41 -10.62
N PRO A 153 4.57 -21.95 -11.46
CA PRO A 153 4.97 -21.31 -12.71
C PRO A 153 3.73 -21.03 -13.58
N ALA A 154 3.66 -19.85 -14.18
CA ALA A 154 2.49 -19.38 -14.92
C ALA A 154 2.88 -18.91 -16.32
N ALA A 155 3.24 -19.86 -17.20
CA ALA A 155 3.45 -19.59 -18.62
C ALA A 155 2.11 -19.30 -19.31
N ASP A 156 2.09 -18.36 -20.27
CA ASP A 156 0.89 -17.95 -21.01
C ASP A 156 -0.32 -17.59 -20.13
N ALA A 157 -0.04 -17.06 -18.95
CA ALA A 157 -1.06 -16.64 -18.00
C ALA A 157 -1.34 -15.13 -18.11
N ALA A 158 -2.44 -14.68 -17.51
CA ALA A 158 -2.76 -13.28 -17.29
C ALA A 158 -2.73 -12.97 -15.79
N LEU A 159 -2.17 -11.81 -15.40
CA LEU A 159 -2.24 -11.32 -14.04
C LEU A 159 -3.40 -10.34 -13.92
N GLN A 160 -4.42 -10.72 -13.15
CA GLN A 160 -5.55 -9.87 -12.81
C GLN A 160 -5.31 -9.16 -11.50
N VAL A 161 -5.67 -7.89 -11.42
CA VAL A 161 -5.45 -7.06 -10.24
C VAL A 161 -6.41 -5.88 -10.23
N ARG A 162 -6.76 -5.42 -9.04
CA ARG A 162 -7.36 -4.11 -8.83
C ARG A 162 -6.25 -3.11 -8.48
N VAL A 163 -6.07 -2.09 -9.31
CA VAL A 163 -5.04 -1.05 -9.12
C VAL A 163 -5.66 0.18 -8.49
N ASN A 164 -5.05 0.70 -7.43
CA ASN A 164 -5.42 1.96 -6.77
C ASN A 164 -6.90 2.07 -6.36
N GLY A 165 -7.57 0.94 -6.14
CA GLY A 165 -9.00 0.89 -5.78
C GLY A 165 -9.96 1.10 -6.94
N ALA A 166 -9.52 0.92 -8.19
CA ALA A 166 -10.38 0.92 -9.37
C ALA A 166 -11.61 0.01 -9.16
N PRO A 167 -12.79 0.33 -9.71
CA PRO A 167 -14.02 -0.43 -9.47
C PRO A 167 -14.00 -1.82 -10.12
N GLN A 168 -13.15 -2.04 -11.11
CA GLN A 168 -13.02 -3.32 -11.82
C GLN A 168 -11.59 -3.87 -11.70
N VAL A 169 -11.46 -5.19 -11.77
CA VAL A 169 -10.18 -5.86 -11.96
C VAL A 169 -9.72 -5.70 -13.41
N GLN A 170 -8.41 -5.51 -13.59
CA GLN A 170 -7.78 -5.33 -14.90
C GLN A 170 -6.65 -6.33 -15.09
N ASN A 171 -6.35 -6.67 -16.35
CA ASN A 171 -5.18 -7.46 -16.70
C ASN A 171 -3.94 -6.55 -16.77
N ILE A 172 -2.82 -6.98 -16.20
CA ILE A 172 -1.52 -6.31 -16.41
C ILE A 172 -0.89 -6.84 -17.68
N THR A 173 -0.30 -5.93 -18.46
CA THR A 173 0.45 -6.27 -19.67
C THR A 173 1.64 -7.15 -19.32
N PRO A 174 1.80 -8.32 -19.98
CA PRO A 174 3.03 -9.11 -19.85
C PRO A 174 4.26 -8.28 -20.25
N ALA A 175 5.35 -8.40 -19.49
CA ALA A 175 6.63 -7.85 -19.90
C ALA A 175 7.13 -8.62 -21.14
N LYS A 176 7.68 -7.88 -22.11
CA LYS A 176 8.42 -8.46 -23.23
C LYS A 176 9.75 -9.02 -22.77
#